data_AF-A0AAW0Q3F2-F1
#
_entry.id   AF-A0AAW0Q3F2-F1
#
_cell.length_a   1.000
_cell.length_b   1.000
_cell.length_c   1.000
_cell.angle_alpha   90.00
_cell.angle_beta   90.00
_cell.angle_gamma   90.00
#
_symmetry.space_group_name_H-M   'P 1'
#
loop_
_entity.id
_entity.type
_entity.pdbx_description
1 polymer ?
#
loop_
_entity_poly.entity_id
_entity_poly.type
_entity_poly.pdbx_seq_one_letter_code
_entity_poly.pdbx_strand_id
1 'polypeptide(L)'
;MFAVSPAMHCFNLDFGSVDKQHRSVTISLKLDRPSNDRASRCCAEGQYTHCTHPKRECCGPERRQEGILERLNAGEVVVGDGGFVFALEKRGYVKAGPWTPEATVTHPELGVQVNEAACDLAREVANEGDALVAGGVCQTPSYLSCKSESDVKAIFKKQLDVFTKKNVDFLIAEYFEHVEEAEWAVQVLKTSGKPVAASLCIGPEGDMHGVSPGECAVRLVKAGAQIVGVNCHFDPLTCVEAVKKMKAGVEKAD
;
A
#
# COMPACT_ATOMS: atom_id res chain seq x y z
N MET A 1 12.78 -3.35 1.61
CA MET A 1 12.05 -4.28 2.52
C MET A 1 10.98 -5.03 1.73
N PHE A 2 10.60 -6.25 2.12
CA PHE A 2 9.61 -7.05 1.38
C PHE A 2 8.24 -7.05 2.07
N ALA A 3 7.17 -6.92 1.29
CA ALA A 3 5.79 -6.95 1.78
C ALA A 3 4.92 -7.93 0.96
N VAL A 4 3.93 -8.52 1.62
CA VAL A 4 2.80 -9.19 0.97
C VAL A 4 1.55 -8.44 1.45
N SER A 5 0.88 -7.76 0.53
CA SER A 5 -0.33 -6.98 0.86
C SER A 5 -1.55 -7.64 0.21
N PRO A 6 -2.74 -7.63 0.83
CA PRO A 6 -3.96 -7.70 0.05
C PRO A 6 -4.06 -6.45 -0.82
N ALA A 7 -4.74 -6.54 -1.95
CA ALA A 7 -4.95 -5.36 -2.80
C ALA A 7 -5.83 -4.34 -2.08
N MET A 8 -5.28 -3.18 -1.71
CA MET A 8 -6.06 -1.98 -1.46
C MET A 8 -6.50 -1.45 -2.83
N HIS A 9 -7.69 -1.84 -3.28
CA HIS A 9 -8.24 -1.17 -4.45
C HIS A 9 -8.63 0.25 -4.06
N CYS A 10 -7.70 1.20 -4.24
CA CYS A 10 -8.07 2.57 -4.50
C CYS A 10 -8.81 2.61 -5.83
N PHE A 11 -9.93 3.33 -5.88
CA PHE A 11 -10.76 3.44 -7.08
C PHE A 11 -9.96 4.10 -8.20
N ASN A 12 -9.33 3.26 -9.01
CA ASN A 12 -8.54 3.68 -10.15
C ASN A 12 -9.51 3.96 -11.29
N LEU A 13 -10.00 5.19 -11.35
CA LEU A 13 -10.97 5.64 -12.33
C LEU A 13 -10.26 6.05 -13.62
N ASP A 14 -9.68 5.06 -14.29
CA ASP A 14 -9.41 5.13 -15.72
C ASP A 14 -10.25 4.03 -16.37
N PHE A 15 -11.11 4.40 -17.33
CA PHE A 15 -12.14 3.52 -17.85
C PHE A 15 -11.64 2.78 -19.09
N GLY A 16 -11.41 1.47 -18.97
CA GLY A 16 -11.23 0.58 -20.12
C GLY A 16 -10.81 -0.85 -19.74
N SER A 17 -11.74 -1.79 -19.80
CA SER A 17 -11.48 -3.23 -19.63
C SER A 17 -11.36 -3.71 -18.17
N VAL A 18 -12.31 -4.59 -17.84
CA VAL A 18 -12.55 -5.25 -16.56
C VAL A 18 -11.89 -6.62 -16.60
N ASP A 19 -10.98 -6.92 -15.67
CA ASP A 19 -10.56 -8.30 -15.43
C ASP A 19 -11.31 -8.90 -14.23
N LYS A 20 -11.73 -10.15 -14.39
CA LYS A 20 -12.56 -10.93 -13.49
C LYS A 20 -11.73 -12.07 -12.94
N GLN A 21 -11.24 -11.94 -11.70
CA GLN A 21 -11.18 -12.99 -10.68
C GLN A 21 -10.23 -12.56 -9.55
N HIS A 22 -10.29 -13.30 -8.43
CA HIS A 22 -9.19 -13.60 -7.49
C HIS A 22 -9.39 -13.14 -6.04
N ARG A 23 -9.03 -14.06 -5.15
CA ARG A 23 -9.29 -14.10 -3.70
C ARG A 23 -8.03 -13.61 -2.97
N SER A 24 -8.14 -12.74 -1.95
CA SER A 24 -6.98 -12.26 -1.18
C SER A 24 -6.79 -12.99 0.16
N VAL A 25 -5.54 -13.30 0.51
CA VAL A 25 -5.10 -13.75 1.85
C VAL A 25 -3.82 -12.98 2.24
N THR A 26 -3.70 -12.56 3.50
CA THR A 26 -2.58 -11.76 4.01
C THR A 26 -1.61 -12.61 4.84
N ILE A 27 -0.31 -12.63 4.50
CA ILE A 27 0.77 -13.15 5.37
C ILE A 27 1.98 -12.21 5.28
N SER A 28 2.24 -11.41 6.31
CA SER A 28 3.52 -10.69 6.47
C SER A 28 4.54 -11.61 7.15
N LEU A 29 5.58 -12.03 6.43
CA LEU A 29 6.71 -12.76 7.01
C LEU A 29 7.82 -11.80 7.44
N LYS A 30 8.22 -11.88 8.72
CA LYS A 30 9.59 -11.60 9.14
C LYS A 30 10.09 -12.81 9.93
N LEU A 31 11.08 -13.51 9.37
CA LEU A 31 11.84 -14.54 10.07
C LEU A 31 12.91 -13.84 10.94
N ASP A 32 12.98 -14.34 12.17
CA ASP A 32 13.88 -14.06 13.29
C ASP A 32 13.72 -12.76 14.11
N ARG A 33 13.36 -12.98 15.38
CA ARG A 33 13.46 -12.02 16.50
C ARG A 33 14.91 -11.90 16.96
N PRO A 34 15.25 -10.74 17.52
CA PRO A 34 15.76 -10.73 18.89
C PRO A 34 14.85 -9.93 19.82
N SER A 35 14.69 -10.46 21.03
CA SER A 35 14.01 -9.85 22.17
C SER A 35 14.56 -8.46 22.47
N ASN A 36 13.69 -7.45 22.61
CA ASN A 36 14.09 -6.16 23.18
C ASN A 36 13.12 -5.78 24.30
N ASP A 37 13.55 -6.12 25.52
CA ASP A 37 13.08 -5.59 26.80
C ASP A 37 13.29 -4.07 26.86
N ARG A 38 12.40 -3.30 26.25
CA ARG A 38 12.46 -1.83 26.33
C ARG A 38 11.21 -1.16 26.88
N ALA A 39 10.29 -1.93 27.45
CA ALA A 39 9.08 -1.44 28.13
C ALA A 39 9.22 -1.35 29.67
N SER A 40 10.33 -1.78 30.27
CA SER A 40 10.46 -1.98 31.73
C SER A 40 11.36 -0.98 32.46
N ARG A 41 11.78 0.14 31.87
CA ARG A 41 12.68 1.11 32.54
C ARG A 41 12.12 2.48 32.95
N CYS A 42 10.82 2.76 32.77
CA CYS A 42 10.26 4.07 33.20
C CYS A 42 9.65 4.10 34.61
N CYS A 43 9.66 3.00 35.37
CA CYS A 43 9.03 2.94 36.69
C CYS A 43 10.04 2.67 37.83
N ALA A 44 11.25 3.24 37.79
CA ALA A 44 12.28 2.95 38.79
C ALA A 44 12.91 4.18 39.47
N GLU A 45 12.43 5.40 39.24
CA GLU A 45 12.95 6.58 39.96
C GLU A 45 11.82 7.31 40.67
N GLY A 46 11.68 7.00 41.96
CA GLY A 46 10.65 7.53 42.85
C GLY A 46 10.85 9.01 43.19
N GLN A 47 10.21 9.89 42.41
CA GLN A 47 9.96 11.26 42.83
C GLN A 47 8.45 11.56 42.80
N TYR A 48 7.76 11.12 43.85
CA TYR A 48 6.44 11.64 44.17
C TYR A 48 6.60 13.04 44.77
N THR A 49 6.32 14.09 44.00
CA THR A 49 5.93 15.37 44.56
C THR A 49 4.51 15.72 44.10
N HIS A 50 3.74 16.24 45.05
CA HIS A 50 2.29 16.46 45.04
C HIS A 50 1.72 17.00 43.73
N CYS A 51 0.75 16.28 43.15
CA CYS A 51 -0.16 16.82 42.11
C CYS A 51 -1.56 16.97 42.72
N THR A 52 -2.09 18.19 42.78
CA THR A 52 -3.37 18.55 43.45
C THR A 52 -4.55 18.68 42.48
N HIS A 53 -4.52 18.01 41.33
CA HIS A 53 -5.62 18.08 40.34
C HIS A 53 -6.58 16.86 40.39
N PRO A 54 -7.91 17.08 40.40
CA PRO A 54 -8.89 16.01 40.46
C PRO A 54 -9.26 15.56 39.04
N LYS A 55 -8.40 14.76 38.41
CA LYS A 55 -8.72 13.80 37.33
C LYS A 55 -7.41 13.12 36.92
N ARG A 56 -7.29 11.84 37.28
CA ARG A 56 -6.19 10.98 36.83
C ARG A 56 -6.43 10.57 35.39
N GLU A 57 -5.98 11.38 34.44
CA GLU A 57 -5.42 10.86 33.21
C GLU A 57 -3.92 10.79 33.46
N CYS A 58 -3.38 9.57 33.55
CA CYS A 58 -1.95 9.39 33.40
C CYS A 58 -1.63 9.79 31.96
N CYS A 59 -1.36 11.07 31.71
CA CYS A 59 -0.83 11.55 30.45
C CYS A 59 0.54 10.88 30.26
N GLY A 60 0.53 9.70 29.64
CA GLY A 60 1.70 9.24 28.90
C GLY A 60 2.05 10.30 27.85
N PRO A 61 3.32 10.43 27.45
CA PRO A 61 3.67 11.35 26.38
C PRO A 61 2.78 11.06 25.16
N GLU A 62 2.23 12.10 24.52
CA GLU A 62 1.59 11.96 23.21
C GLU A 62 2.56 11.19 22.31
N ARG A 63 2.23 9.94 21.98
CA ARG A 63 3.07 9.15 21.09
C ARG A 63 2.97 9.80 19.73
N ARG A 64 4.05 10.46 19.30
CA ARG A 64 4.20 10.93 17.93
C ARG A 64 4.01 9.71 17.02
N GLN A 65 3.03 9.78 16.13
CA GLN A 65 2.77 8.69 15.21
C GLN A 65 3.98 8.49 14.30
N GLU A 66 4.58 7.31 14.37
CA GLU A 66 5.76 6.96 13.56
C GLU A 66 5.35 6.68 12.13
N GLY A 67 6.12 7.21 11.18
CA GLY A 67 5.91 6.96 9.75
C GLY A 67 6.28 5.53 9.35
N ILE A 68 5.93 5.18 8.11
CA ILE A 68 6.09 3.81 7.63
C ILE A 68 7.55 3.36 7.61
N LEU A 69 8.48 4.22 7.19
CA LEU A 69 9.90 3.86 7.11
C LEU A 69 10.53 3.80 8.50
N GLU A 70 10.10 4.65 9.42
CA GLU A 70 10.54 4.64 10.82
C GLU A 70 10.22 3.30 11.48
N ARG A 71 8.96 2.85 11.39
CA ARG A 71 8.52 1.55 11.93
C ARG A 71 9.31 0.38 11.32
N LEU A 72 9.46 0.38 10.00
CA LEU A 72 10.18 -0.67 9.28
C LEU A 72 11.67 -0.71 9.63
N ASN A 73 12.32 0.45 9.75
CA ASN A 73 13.73 0.58 10.14
C ASN A 73 13.96 0.25 11.63
N ALA A 74 12.98 0.51 12.49
CA ALA A 74 12.97 0.04 13.88
C ALA A 74 12.82 -1.50 13.99
N GLY A 75 12.55 -2.15 12.86
CA GLY A 75 12.44 -3.59 12.76
C GLY A 75 11.05 -4.13 13.09
N GLU A 76 10.05 -3.25 13.17
CA GLU A 76 8.65 -3.62 13.43
C GLU A 76 8.05 -4.44 12.28
N VAL A 77 6.93 -5.09 12.59
CA VAL A 77 6.08 -5.75 11.60
C VAL A 77 4.85 -4.88 11.40
N VAL A 78 4.71 -4.33 10.19
CA VAL A 78 3.53 -3.56 9.80
C VAL A 78 2.49 -4.52 9.23
N VAL A 79 1.28 -4.46 9.79
CA VAL A 79 0.15 -5.28 9.36
C VAL A 79 -0.69 -4.47 8.37
N GLY A 80 -0.84 -4.99 7.16
CA GLY A 80 -1.74 -4.40 6.15
C GLY A 80 -3.21 -4.62 6.52
N ASP A 81 -4.11 -3.95 5.79
CA ASP A 81 -5.54 -4.15 5.93
C ASP A 81 -5.99 -5.44 5.22
N GLY A 82 -7.25 -5.51 4.75
CA GLY A 82 -7.84 -6.68 4.09
C GLY A 82 -8.47 -6.35 2.74
N GLY A 83 -9.11 -7.32 2.12
CA GLY A 83 -9.78 -7.13 0.82
C GLY A 83 -11.06 -6.29 0.92
N PHE A 84 -10.93 -4.96 0.86
CA PHE A 84 -12.03 -4.02 1.06
C PHE A 84 -13.17 -4.19 0.05
N VAL A 85 -12.84 -4.21 -1.26
CA VAL A 85 -13.81 -4.35 -2.35
C VAL A 85 -14.62 -5.63 -2.26
N PHE A 86 -13.97 -6.75 -1.90
CA PHE A 86 -14.66 -8.02 -1.68
C PHE A 86 -15.55 -8.03 -0.44
N ALA A 87 -15.12 -7.39 0.64
CA ALA A 87 -15.94 -7.26 1.84
C ALA A 87 -17.19 -6.41 1.57
N LEU A 88 -17.06 -5.34 0.78
CA LEU A 88 -18.18 -4.49 0.38
C LEU A 88 -19.12 -5.18 -0.61
N GLU A 89 -18.60 -5.97 -1.54
CA GLU A 89 -19.43 -6.74 -2.48
C GLU A 89 -20.31 -7.76 -1.75
N LYS A 90 -19.74 -8.53 -0.81
CA LYS A 90 -20.51 -9.46 0.03
C LYS A 90 -21.56 -8.78 0.90
N ARG A 91 -21.39 -7.50 1.17
CA ARG A 91 -22.33 -6.66 1.94
C ARG A 91 -23.32 -5.90 1.04
N GLY A 92 -23.20 -6.01 -0.29
CA GLY A 92 -24.10 -5.39 -1.26
C GLY A 92 -23.79 -3.92 -1.59
N TYR A 93 -22.62 -3.40 -1.23
CA TYR A 93 -22.22 -2.00 -1.49
C TYR A 93 -21.37 -1.82 -2.76
N VAL A 94 -20.77 -2.91 -3.26
CA VAL A 94 -20.00 -2.91 -4.51
C VAL A 94 -20.54 -4.03 -5.40
N LYS A 95 -20.61 -3.79 -6.70
CA LYS A 95 -21.07 -4.77 -7.67
C LYS A 95 -19.88 -5.47 -8.34
N ALA A 96 -19.93 -6.80 -8.36
CA ALA A 96 -18.98 -7.59 -9.15
C ALA A 96 -19.04 -7.20 -10.63
N GLY A 97 -17.87 -6.99 -11.25
CA GLY A 97 -17.75 -6.47 -12.60
C GLY A 97 -16.92 -5.19 -12.60
N PRO A 98 -17.52 -4.00 -12.58
CA PRO A 98 -16.75 -2.76 -12.60
C PRO A 98 -16.00 -2.49 -11.30
N TRP A 99 -16.34 -3.17 -10.20
CA TRP A 99 -15.69 -3.07 -8.87
C TRP A 99 -15.53 -1.64 -8.33
N THR A 100 -16.35 -0.73 -8.84
CA THR A 100 -16.38 0.71 -8.55
C THR A 100 -17.78 1.07 -8.04
N PRO A 101 -17.95 2.21 -7.34
CA PRO A 101 -19.27 2.69 -6.96
C PRO A 101 -20.03 3.01 -8.24
N GLU A 102 -21.25 2.51 -8.37
CA GLU A 102 -22.05 2.60 -9.60
C GLU A 102 -22.18 4.04 -10.12
N ALA A 103 -22.22 5.03 -9.20
CA ALA A 103 -22.24 6.45 -9.53
C ALA A 103 -21.05 6.91 -10.37
N THR A 104 -19.85 6.35 -10.15
CA THR A 104 -18.65 6.71 -10.93
C THR A 104 -18.68 6.14 -12.34
N VAL A 105 -19.40 5.03 -12.56
CA VAL A 105 -19.57 4.43 -13.89
C VAL A 105 -20.43 5.32 -14.79
N THR A 106 -21.46 5.97 -14.22
CA THR A 106 -22.35 6.88 -14.97
C THR A 106 -21.91 8.33 -14.94
N HIS A 107 -21.11 8.73 -13.94
CA HIS A 107 -20.61 10.10 -13.73
C HIS A 107 -19.09 10.09 -13.44
N PRO A 108 -18.24 9.96 -14.48
CA PRO A 108 -16.78 9.91 -14.33
C PRO A 108 -16.19 11.14 -13.63
N GLU A 109 -16.82 12.30 -13.77
CA GLU A 109 -16.43 13.56 -13.14
C GLU A 109 -16.47 13.51 -11.61
N LEU A 110 -17.25 12.60 -11.03
CA LEU A 110 -17.34 12.43 -9.58
C LEU A 110 -16.15 11.67 -9.00
N GLY A 111 -15.26 11.14 -9.84
CA GLY A 111 -14.17 10.29 -9.38
C GLY A 111 -13.24 10.94 -8.37
N VAL A 112 -12.92 12.22 -8.58
CA VAL A 112 -12.12 13.00 -7.63
C VAL A 112 -12.84 13.13 -6.29
N GLN A 113 -14.15 13.41 -6.30
CA GLN A 113 -14.94 13.57 -5.08
C GLN A 113 -15.04 12.27 -4.28
N VAL A 114 -15.21 11.13 -4.97
CA VAL A 114 -15.20 9.79 -4.35
C VAL A 114 -13.84 9.50 -3.71
N ASN A 115 -12.75 9.77 -4.41
CA ASN A 115 -11.40 9.55 -3.88
C ASN A 115 -11.10 10.48 -2.70
N GLU A 116 -11.54 11.74 -2.76
CA GLU A 116 -11.40 12.67 -1.65
C GLU A 116 -12.16 12.21 -0.40
N ALA A 117 -13.42 11.80 -0.56
CA ALA A 117 -14.24 11.28 0.55
C ALA A 117 -13.67 9.98 1.13
N ALA A 118 -13.16 9.09 0.29
CA ALA A 118 -12.50 7.85 0.72
C ALA A 118 -11.25 8.15 1.56
N CYS A 119 -10.42 9.12 1.15
CA CYS A 119 -9.26 9.53 1.93
C CYS A 119 -9.65 10.14 3.29
N ASP A 120 -10.71 10.94 3.34
CA ASP A 120 -11.19 11.55 4.59
C ASP A 120 -11.63 10.48 5.59
N LEU A 121 -12.42 9.50 5.13
CA LEU A 121 -12.86 8.39 5.97
C LEU A 121 -11.68 7.52 6.44
N ALA A 122 -10.73 7.21 5.55
CA ALA A 122 -9.54 6.45 5.91
C ALA A 122 -8.73 7.18 6.98
N ARG A 123 -8.61 8.51 6.88
CA ARG A 123 -7.91 9.33 7.87
C ARG A 123 -8.65 9.38 9.22
N GLU A 124 -9.98 9.52 9.20
CA GLU A 124 -10.80 9.49 10.41
C GLU A 124 -10.53 8.21 11.21
N VAL A 125 -10.67 7.06 10.56
CA VAL A 125 -10.46 5.74 11.19
C VAL A 125 -8.99 5.53 11.58
N ALA A 126 -8.04 5.98 10.77
CA ALA A 126 -6.61 5.86 11.08
C ALA A 126 -6.25 6.61 12.37
N ASN A 127 -6.86 7.78 12.61
CA ASN A 127 -6.63 8.60 13.79
C ASN A 127 -7.25 8.02 15.08
N GLU A 128 -8.15 7.04 14.98
CA GLU A 128 -8.69 6.33 16.15
C GLU A 128 -7.66 5.37 16.78
N GLY A 129 -6.58 5.05 16.05
CA GLY A 129 -5.59 4.08 16.48
C GLY A 129 -4.18 4.37 15.98
N ASP A 130 -3.32 3.35 16.03
CA ASP A 130 -1.93 3.44 15.60
C ASP A 130 -1.75 3.07 14.12
N ALA A 131 -2.54 3.68 13.23
CA ALA A 131 -2.65 3.28 11.83
C ALA A 131 -2.29 4.41 10.85
N LEU A 132 -1.68 4.05 9.72
CA LEU A 132 -1.28 4.99 8.67
C LEU A 132 -2.25 4.91 7.48
N VAL A 133 -2.44 6.03 6.78
CA VAL A 133 -3.21 6.11 5.53
C VAL A 133 -2.27 5.96 4.34
N ALA A 134 -2.61 5.04 3.45
CA ALA A 134 -1.89 4.81 2.20
C ALA A 134 -2.72 5.25 0.99
N GLY A 135 -2.11 5.97 0.04
CA GLY A 135 -2.71 6.25 -1.26
C GLY A 135 -2.27 5.21 -2.30
N GLY A 136 -3.22 4.42 -2.80
CA GLY A 136 -2.96 3.34 -3.76
C GLY A 136 -3.21 3.76 -5.22
N VAL A 137 -2.38 3.29 -6.13
CA VAL A 137 -2.64 3.29 -7.59
C VAL A 137 -2.41 1.89 -8.13
N CYS A 138 -3.09 1.53 -9.20
CA CYS A 138 -2.95 0.24 -9.88
C CYS A 138 -2.79 0.32 -11.39
N GLN A 139 -2.59 -0.81 -12.06
CA GLN A 139 -2.48 -0.85 -13.52
C GLN A 139 -3.67 -0.18 -14.19
N THR A 140 -3.39 0.48 -15.31
CA THR A 140 -4.36 1.27 -16.04
C THR A 140 -4.80 0.54 -17.31
N PRO A 141 -6.09 0.66 -17.68
CA PRO A 141 -6.58 0.37 -19.02
C PRO A 141 -5.75 0.94 -20.17
N SER A 142 -5.20 2.13 -19.93
CA SER A 142 -4.43 2.89 -20.90
C SER A 142 -3.14 2.17 -21.30
N TYR A 143 -2.48 1.49 -20.37
CA TYR A 143 -1.31 0.66 -20.68
C TYR A 143 -1.69 -0.55 -21.56
N LEU A 144 -2.75 -1.27 -21.18
CA LEU A 144 -3.26 -2.42 -21.97
C LEU A 144 -3.76 -2.02 -23.36
N SER A 145 -4.15 -0.76 -23.54
CA SER A 145 -4.56 -0.19 -24.84
C SER A 145 -3.39 0.40 -25.62
N CYS A 146 -2.14 0.12 -25.22
CA CYS A 146 -0.91 0.61 -25.83
C CYS A 146 -0.83 2.14 -25.95
N LYS A 147 -1.39 2.89 -24.98
CA LYS A 147 -1.20 4.34 -24.93
C LYS A 147 0.25 4.67 -24.55
N SER A 148 0.64 5.92 -24.80
CA SER A 148 2.00 6.37 -24.52
C SER A 148 2.31 6.37 -23.02
N GLU A 149 3.59 6.22 -22.67
CA GLU A 149 4.08 6.38 -21.29
C GLU A 149 3.61 7.70 -20.67
N SER A 150 3.61 8.80 -21.44
CA SER A 150 3.12 10.11 -20.96
C SER A 150 1.65 10.10 -20.60
N ASP A 151 0.80 9.41 -21.37
CA ASP A 151 -0.64 9.33 -21.11
C ASP A 151 -0.91 8.52 -19.83
N VAL A 152 -0.22 7.38 -19.68
CA VAL A 152 -0.32 6.52 -18.49
C VAL A 152 0.17 7.26 -17.25
N LYS A 153 1.33 7.92 -17.32
CA LYS A 153 1.85 8.73 -16.21
C LYS A 153 0.92 9.88 -15.82
N ALA A 154 0.21 10.49 -16.78
CA ALA A 154 -0.77 11.53 -16.50
C ALA A 154 -1.95 11.02 -15.65
N ILE A 155 -2.33 9.75 -15.78
CA ILE A 155 -3.38 9.12 -14.96
C ILE A 155 -2.89 8.93 -13.51
N PHE A 156 -1.69 8.40 -13.32
CA PHE A 156 -1.10 8.31 -11.98
C PHE A 156 -0.94 9.68 -11.33
N LYS A 157 -0.57 10.69 -12.11
CA LYS A 157 -0.41 12.06 -11.61
C LYS A 157 -1.72 12.63 -11.06
N LYS A 158 -2.85 12.42 -11.76
CA LYS A 158 -4.18 12.86 -11.29
C LYS A 158 -4.55 12.25 -9.93
N GLN A 159 -4.27 10.97 -9.73
CA GLN A 159 -4.52 10.30 -8.44
C GLN A 159 -3.57 10.81 -7.35
N LEU A 160 -2.29 10.96 -7.70
CA LEU A 160 -1.28 11.48 -6.77
C LEU A 160 -1.63 12.89 -6.27
N ASP A 161 -2.22 13.74 -7.11
CA ASP A 161 -2.63 15.09 -6.71
C ASP A 161 -3.71 15.05 -5.62
N VAL A 162 -4.65 14.08 -5.68
CA VAL A 162 -5.63 13.85 -4.62
C VAL A 162 -4.95 13.39 -3.33
N PHE A 163 -4.06 12.39 -3.42
CA PHE A 163 -3.35 11.86 -2.24
C PHE A 163 -2.45 12.91 -1.56
N THR A 164 -1.85 13.78 -2.36
CA THR A 164 -1.04 14.90 -1.87
C THR A 164 -1.92 15.95 -1.18
N LYS A 165 -3.04 16.33 -1.81
CA LYS A 165 -4.04 17.24 -1.21
C LYS A 165 -4.58 16.71 0.13
N LYS A 166 -4.82 15.40 0.22
CA LYS A 166 -5.34 14.71 1.41
C LYS A 166 -4.25 14.31 2.42
N ASN A 167 -2.99 14.57 2.10
CA ASN A 167 -1.84 14.28 2.95
C ASN A 167 -1.85 12.85 3.52
N VAL A 168 -1.91 11.84 2.63
CA VAL A 168 -1.69 10.43 3.01
C VAL A 168 -0.29 10.23 3.58
N ASP A 169 -0.05 9.20 4.38
CA ASP A 169 1.25 9.01 5.05
C ASP A 169 2.30 8.39 4.11
N PHE A 170 1.86 7.50 3.22
CA PHE A 170 2.69 6.89 2.18
C PHE A 170 1.86 6.48 0.96
N LEU A 171 2.53 6.01 -0.09
CA LEU A 171 1.91 5.65 -1.36
C LEU A 171 2.19 4.19 -1.70
N ILE A 172 1.26 3.56 -2.43
CA ILE A 172 1.37 2.17 -2.89
C ILE A 172 1.09 2.12 -4.39
N ALA A 173 2.00 1.55 -5.17
CA ALA A 173 1.74 1.08 -6.52
C ALA A 173 1.46 -0.43 -6.45
N GLU A 174 0.20 -0.85 -6.60
CA GLU A 174 -0.21 -2.25 -6.43
C GLU A 174 -1.05 -2.79 -7.58
N TYR A 175 -1.20 -4.12 -7.68
CA TYR A 175 -2.01 -4.73 -8.74
C TYR A 175 -1.52 -4.34 -10.14
N PHE A 176 -0.25 -4.69 -10.40
CA PHE A 176 0.40 -4.57 -11.69
C PHE A 176 0.89 -5.93 -12.18
N GLU A 177 0.50 -6.29 -13.39
CA GLU A 177 0.92 -7.50 -14.11
C GLU A 177 2.17 -7.29 -14.98
N HIS A 178 2.53 -6.03 -15.22
CA HIS A 178 3.66 -5.61 -16.05
C HIS A 178 4.57 -4.68 -15.24
N VAL A 179 5.83 -5.07 -15.03
CA VAL A 179 6.72 -4.25 -14.19
C VAL A 179 7.06 -2.91 -14.85
N GLU A 180 7.02 -2.83 -16.17
CA GLU A 180 7.22 -1.58 -16.92
C GLU A 180 6.22 -0.49 -16.51
N GLU A 181 4.92 -0.81 -16.46
CA GLU A 181 3.91 0.16 -16.01
C GLU A 181 4.08 0.51 -14.53
N ALA A 182 4.43 -0.49 -13.71
CA ALA A 182 4.68 -0.29 -12.29
C ALA A 182 5.87 0.64 -12.04
N GLU A 183 6.93 0.57 -12.86
CA GLU A 183 8.05 1.53 -12.79
C GLU A 183 7.58 2.96 -13.09
N TRP A 184 6.71 3.15 -14.08
CA TRP A 184 6.14 4.46 -14.39
C TRP A 184 5.31 5.00 -13.23
N ALA A 185 4.50 4.14 -12.59
CA ALA A 185 3.75 4.48 -11.39
C ALA A 185 4.70 4.92 -10.26
N VAL A 186 5.70 4.11 -9.92
CA VAL A 186 6.69 4.43 -8.87
C VAL A 186 7.40 5.75 -9.15
N GLN A 187 7.83 5.98 -10.39
CA GLN A 187 8.49 7.23 -10.78
C GLN A 187 7.59 8.45 -10.56
N VAL A 188 6.30 8.35 -10.90
CA VAL A 188 5.33 9.43 -10.64
C VAL A 188 5.10 9.61 -9.14
N LEU A 189 4.82 8.55 -8.40
CA LEU A 189 4.52 8.60 -6.97
C LEU A 189 5.69 9.18 -6.16
N LYS A 190 6.92 8.84 -6.53
CA LYS A 190 8.15 9.35 -5.88
C LYS A 190 8.26 10.87 -5.93
N THR A 191 7.69 11.53 -6.93
CA THR A 191 7.70 13.00 -7.03
C THR A 191 6.99 13.71 -5.88
N SER A 192 6.16 12.99 -5.12
CA SER A 192 5.49 13.52 -3.92
C SER A 192 6.43 13.74 -2.73
N GLY A 193 7.61 13.12 -2.73
CA GLY A 193 8.51 13.06 -1.58
C GLY A 193 8.05 12.13 -0.45
N LYS A 194 6.91 11.43 -0.60
CA LYS A 194 6.43 10.44 0.37
C LYS A 194 7.05 9.06 0.08
N PRO A 195 7.17 8.17 1.10
CA PRO A 195 7.58 6.79 0.88
C PRO A 195 6.65 6.07 -0.10
N VAL A 196 7.23 5.24 -0.97
CA VAL A 196 6.51 4.46 -1.98
C VAL A 196 6.76 2.97 -1.77
N ALA A 197 5.67 2.23 -1.59
CA ALA A 197 5.64 0.78 -1.71
C ALA A 197 5.21 0.38 -3.12
N ALA A 198 5.73 -0.74 -3.64
CA ALA A 198 5.34 -1.30 -4.91
C ALA A 198 5.10 -2.81 -4.79
N SER A 199 3.93 -3.28 -5.19
CA SER A 199 3.61 -4.70 -5.22
C SER A 199 3.01 -5.12 -6.56
N LEU A 200 3.44 -6.27 -7.06
CA LEU A 200 2.97 -6.80 -8.34
C LEU A 200 1.99 -7.95 -8.12
N CYS A 201 1.02 -8.14 -9.00
CA CYS A 201 0.11 -9.29 -8.97
C CYS A 201 0.64 -10.45 -9.82
N ILE A 202 1.93 -10.78 -9.61
CA ILE A 202 2.68 -11.81 -10.35
C ILE A 202 3.07 -12.99 -9.45
N GLY A 203 3.23 -14.15 -10.08
CA GLY A 203 3.65 -15.38 -9.40
C GLY A 203 5.17 -15.61 -9.52
N PRO A 204 5.65 -16.81 -9.11
CA PRO A 204 7.06 -17.18 -9.24
C PRO A 204 7.59 -17.20 -10.67
N GLU A 205 6.72 -17.24 -11.68
CA GLU A 205 7.09 -17.28 -13.10
C GLU A 205 7.49 -15.90 -13.65
N GLY A 206 7.13 -14.81 -12.97
CA GLY A 206 7.41 -13.45 -13.42
C GLY A 206 6.20 -12.71 -13.95
N ASP A 207 6.46 -11.56 -14.55
CA ASP A 207 5.44 -10.67 -15.12
C ASP A 207 4.95 -11.16 -16.50
N MET A 208 3.96 -10.46 -17.06
CA MET A 208 3.35 -10.84 -18.35
C MET A 208 4.29 -10.67 -19.56
N HIS A 209 5.42 -9.99 -19.40
CA HIS A 209 6.49 -9.92 -20.39
C HIS A 209 7.60 -10.97 -20.17
N GLY A 210 7.43 -11.87 -19.21
CA GLY A 210 8.41 -12.89 -18.86
C GLY A 210 9.58 -12.37 -18.03
N VAL A 211 9.46 -11.17 -17.45
CA VAL A 211 10.49 -10.62 -16.56
C VAL A 211 10.40 -11.34 -15.21
N SER A 212 11.53 -11.94 -14.79
CA SER A 212 11.56 -12.71 -13.54
C SER A 212 11.19 -11.86 -12.31
N PRO A 213 10.64 -12.45 -11.23
CA PRO A 213 10.31 -11.67 -10.03
C PRO A 213 11.51 -10.95 -9.43
N GLY A 214 12.69 -11.57 -9.47
CA GLY A 214 13.95 -10.97 -9.01
C GLY A 214 14.29 -9.68 -9.77
N GLU A 215 14.23 -9.73 -11.09
CA GLU A 215 14.47 -8.56 -11.94
C GLU A 215 13.38 -7.50 -11.76
N CYS A 216 12.12 -7.90 -11.62
CA CYS A 216 11.02 -6.99 -11.32
C CYS A 216 11.29 -6.17 -10.05
N ALA A 217 11.70 -6.84 -8.97
CA ALA A 217 11.99 -6.18 -7.71
C ALA A 217 13.16 -5.19 -7.82
N VAL A 218 14.24 -5.57 -8.51
CA VAL A 218 15.40 -4.68 -8.76
C VAL A 218 14.97 -3.43 -9.53
N ARG A 219 14.15 -3.60 -10.56
CA ARG A 219 13.58 -2.51 -11.36
C ARG A 219 12.76 -1.52 -10.52
N LEU A 220 11.86 -2.03 -9.69
CA LEU A 220 11.05 -1.20 -8.78
C LEU A 220 11.89 -0.44 -7.74
N VAL A 221 12.90 -1.09 -7.15
CA VAL A 221 13.84 -0.43 -6.22
C VAL A 221 14.62 0.68 -6.94
N LYS A 222 15.13 0.42 -8.15
CA LYS A 222 15.84 1.43 -8.97
C LYS A 222 14.94 2.59 -9.36
N ALA A 223 13.67 2.34 -9.68
CA ALA A 223 12.67 3.38 -9.93
C ALA A 223 12.43 4.24 -8.67
N GLY A 224 12.64 3.68 -7.48
CA GLY A 224 12.71 4.39 -6.21
C GLY A 224 11.72 3.94 -5.15
N ALA A 225 11.13 2.75 -5.29
CA ALA A 225 10.32 2.14 -4.25
C ALA A 225 11.19 1.70 -3.06
N GLN A 226 10.80 2.03 -1.83
CA GLN A 226 11.49 1.60 -0.60
C GLN A 226 11.00 0.24 -0.09
N ILE A 227 9.78 -0.14 -0.48
CA ILE A 227 9.12 -1.39 -0.10
C ILE A 227 8.69 -2.08 -1.40
N VAL A 228 9.06 -3.35 -1.59
CA VAL A 228 8.70 -4.12 -2.80
C VAL A 228 8.07 -5.46 -2.46
N GLY A 229 7.19 -5.99 -3.30
CA GLY A 229 6.48 -7.22 -2.96
C GLY A 229 5.49 -7.73 -3.99
N VAL A 230 4.55 -8.55 -3.54
CA VAL A 230 3.45 -9.08 -4.36
C VAL A 230 2.10 -8.96 -3.66
N ASN A 231 1.01 -8.89 -4.44
CA ASN A 231 -0.36 -8.84 -3.93
C ASN A 231 -1.35 -9.61 -4.84
N CYS A 232 -2.55 -9.86 -4.31
CA CYS A 232 -3.74 -10.32 -5.04
C CYS A 232 -3.75 -11.76 -5.61
N HIS A 233 -3.34 -11.98 -6.87
CA HIS A 233 -3.78 -13.11 -7.70
C HIS A 233 -3.52 -14.52 -7.14
N PHE A 234 -2.53 -14.65 -6.27
CA PHE A 234 -2.00 -15.93 -5.85
C PHE A 234 -2.33 -16.24 -4.40
N ASP A 235 -2.38 -17.53 -4.06
CA ASP A 235 -2.48 -17.97 -2.68
C ASP A 235 -1.21 -17.61 -1.88
N PRO A 236 -1.26 -17.62 -0.55
CA PRO A 236 -0.13 -17.18 0.27
C PRO A 236 1.18 -17.92 0.02
N LEU A 237 1.14 -19.24 -0.23
CA LEU A 237 2.36 -20.02 -0.41
C LEU A 237 3.03 -19.64 -1.72
N THR A 238 2.24 -19.45 -2.77
CA THR A 238 2.73 -18.96 -4.06
C THR A 238 3.28 -17.54 -3.94
N CYS A 239 2.62 -16.64 -3.19
CA CYS A 239 3.14 -15.29 -2.91
C CYS A 239 4.48 -15.33 -2.18
N VAL A 240 4.64 -16.18 -1.16
CA VAL A 240 5.89 -16.31 -0.40
C VAL A 240 7.04 -16.78 -1.30
N GLU A 241 6.79 -17.73 -2.21
CA GLU A 241 7.81 -18.17 -3.18
C GLU A 241 8.20 -17.05 -4.16
N ALA A 242 7.23 -16.25 -4.64
CA ALA A 242 7.53 -15.09 -5.48
C ALA A 242 8.38 -14.04 -4.73
N VAL A 243 8.02 -13.71 -3.49
CA VAL A 243 8.78 -12.77 -2.65
C VAL A 243 10.19 -13.29 -2.35
N LYS A 244 10.36 -14.59 -2.15
CA LYS A 244 11.68 -15.20 -1.98
C LYS A 244 12.56 -15.00 -3.23
N LYS A 245 12.00 -15.14 -4.44
CA LYS A 245 12.70 -14.84 -5.70
C LYS A 245 12.99 -13.35 -5.85
N MET A 246 12.06 -12.48 -5.50
CA MET A 246 12.26 -11.01 -5.46
C MET A 246 13.43 -10.63 -4.55
N LYS A 247 13.45 -11.19 -3.33
CA LYS A 247 14.52 -11.00 -2.34
C LYS A 247 15.89 -11.39 -2.88
N ALA A 248 15.99 -12.59 -3.43
CA ALA A 248 17.24 -13.06 -4.02
C ALA A 248 17.70 -12.20 -5.22
N GLY A 249 16.79 -11.54 -5.93
CA GLY A 249 17.12 -10.61 -7.00
C GLY A 249 17.74 -9.32 -6.48
N VAL A 250 17.13 -8.69 -5.48
CA VAL A 250 17.62 -7.45 -4.86
C VAL A 250 18.97 -7.66 -4.17
N GLU A 251 19.12 -8.73 -3.39
CA GLU A 251 20.38 -9.04 -2.69
C GLU A 251 21.57 -9.29 -3.62
N LYS A 252 21.33 -9.65 -4.89
CA LYS A 252 22.39 -9.82 -5.91
C LYS A 252 22.75 -8.53 -6.64
N ALA A 253 21.88 -7.53 -6.58
CA ALA A 253 22.03 -6.26 -7.29
C ALA A 253 22.65 -5.14 -6.43
N ASP A 254 22.64 -5.32 -5.11
CA ASP A 254 23.36 -4.52 -4.10
C ASP A 254 24.83 -4.95 -3.97
#